data_AF-A0A535YXC7-F1
#
_entry.id   AF-A0A535YXC7-F1
#
_cell.length_a   1.000
_cell.length_b   1.000
_cell.length_c   1.000
_cell.angle_alpha   90.00
_cell.angle_beta   90.00
_cell.angle_gamma   90.00
#
_symmetry.space_group_name_H-M   'P 1'
#
loop_
_entity.id
_entity.type
_entity.pdbx_description
1 polymer ?
#
loop_
_entity_poly.entity_id
_entity_poly.type
_entity_poly.pdbx_seq_one_letter_code
_entity_poly.pdbx_strand_id
1 'polypeptide(L)'
;MAHEFALPIGEDEEDDYRAQVARYPRLSNEEERRLLATRGRERDAANRRLIEHNLYLVLEAALARKERGVPFGDLFQEGTVGLISAVEHYQAADGGFHARLMDVISATMDDVVVQTEEAQRNDEAFVVACRVLESAQRLLAGRLGRVATPLELAQLLHWEEARVNLVLELLREARVVHDQELLDYLVELEGPDGHDE
;
A
#
# COMPACT_ATOMS: atom_id res chain seq x y z
N MET A 1 24.77 -15.73 5.83
CA MET A 1 23.97 -16.16 4.66
C MET A 1 22.53 -15.90 5.04
N ALA A 2 22.07 -14.67 4.80
CA ALA A 2 20.70 -14.28 5.11
C ALA A 2 19.81 -14.88 4.03
N HIS A 3 18.94 -15.80 4.42
CA HIS A 3 17.90 -16.31 3.55
C HIS A 3 16.82 -15.23 3.50
N GLU A 4 16.91 -14.41 2.47
CA GLU A 4 15.87 -13.47 2.08
C GLU A 4 14.59 -14.29 1.86
N PHE A 5 13.59 -14.03 2.71
CA PHE A 5 12.27 -14.65 2.67
C PHE A 5 11.50 -14.03 1.49
N ALA A 6 11.94 -14.34 0.27
CA ALA A 6 11.17 -14.07 -0.92
C ALA A 6 10.02 -15.08 -0.94
N LEU A 7 8.85 -14.68 -0.43
CA LEU A 7 7.62 -15.39 -0.72
C LEU A 7 7.47 -15.47 -2.25
N PRO A 8 7.09 -16.62 -2.82
CA PRO A 8 6.83 -16.74 -4.25
C PRO A 8 5.46 -16.11 -4.52
N ILE A 9 5.43 -14.78 -4.61
CA ILE A 9 4.20 -14.03 -4.91
C ILE A 9 4.36 -13.50 -6.33
N GLY A 10 3.61 -13.99 -7.30
CA GLY A 10 3.67 -13.38 -8.62
C GLY A 10 2.81 -13.95 -9.72
N GLU A 11 2.59 -15.27 -9.79
CA GLU A 11 1.84 -15.89 -10.90
C GLU A 11 0.56 -16.60 -10.42
N ASP A 12 0.63 -17.38 -9.33
CA ASP A 12 -0.53 -18.10 -8.79
C ASP A 12 -1.69 -17.17 -8.41
N GLU A 13 -1.37 -15.98 -7.87
CA GLU A 13 -2.38 -15.01 -7.44
C GLU A 13 -3.12 -14.37 -8.64
N GLU A 14 -2.41 -14.06 -9.73
CA GLU A 14 -3.06 -13.48 -10.93
C GLU A 14 -4.01 -14.46 -11.59
N ASP A 15 -3.60 -15.72 -11.69
CA ASP A 15 -4.41 -16.77 -12.29
C ASP A 15 -5.66 -17.04 -11.45
N ASP A 16 -5.54 -16.95 -10.12
CA ASP A 16 -6.69 -17.00 -9.22
C ASP A 16 -7.68 -15.85 -9.46
N TYR A 17 -7.20 -14.61 -9.58
CA TYR A 17 -8.05 -13.46 -9.87
C TYR A 17 -8.66 -13.55 -11.29
N ARG A 18 -7.91 -14.02 -12.29
CA ARG A 18 -8.43 -14.29 -13.64
C ARG A 18 -9.54 -15.33 -13.59
N ALA A 19 -9.32 -16.44 -12.88
CA ALA A 19 -10.29 -17.49 -12.71
C ALA A 19 -11.54 -17.02 -11.95
N GLN A 20 -11.37 -16.15 -10.95
CA GLN A 20 -12.47 -15.54 -10.21
C GLN A 20 -13.30 -14.62 -11.12
N VAL A 21 -12.66 -13.69 -11.84
CA VAL A 21 -13.34 -12.76 -12.75
C VAL A 21 -14.05 -13.50 -13.89
N ALA A 22 -13.46 -14.59 -14.39
CA ALA A 22 -14.05 -15.42 -15.44
C ALA A 22 -15.36 -16.13 -15.02
N ARG A 23 -15.65 -16.24 -13.72
CA ARG A 23 -16.92 -16.84 -13.23
C ARG A 23 -18.12 -15.93 -13.43
N TYR A 24 -17.91 -14.63 -13.61
CA TYR A 24 -19.01 -13.68 -13.73
C TYR A 24 -19.59 -13.66 -15.15
N PRO A 25 -20.93 -13.64 -15.30
CA PRO A 25 -21.57 -13.65 -16.61
C PRO A 25 -21.20 -12.43 -17.45
N ARG A 26 -20.91 -12.66 -18.73
CA ARG A 26 -20.79 -11.57 -19.72
C ARG A 26 -22.18 -11.09 -20.11
N LEU A 27 -22.37 -9.77 -20.17
CA LEU A 27 -23.56 -9.13 -20.66
C LEU A 27 -23.42 -8.83 -22.15
N SER A 28 -24.53 -8.94 -22.88
CA SER A 28 -24.65 -8.35 -24.20
C SER A 28 -24.85 -6.84 -24.13
N ASN A 29 -24.54 -6.14 -25.22
CA ASN A 29 -24.77 -4.68 -25.34
C ASN A 29 -26.25 -4.28 -25.13
N GLU A 30 -27.19 -5.18 -25.43
CA GLU A 30 -28.61 -4.92 -25.17
C GLU A 30 -28.96 -5.06 -23.69
N GLU A 31 -28.45 -6.09 -23.03
CA GLU A 31 -28.63 -6.28 -21.59
C GLU A 31 -28.00 -5.16 -20.77
N GLU A 32 -26.79 -4.74 -21.12
CA GLU A 32 -26.13 -3.61 -20.45
C GLU A 32 -26.99 -2.35 -20.55
N ARG A 33 -27.44 -1.99 -21.75
CA ARG A 33 -28.33 -0.83 -21.95
C ARG A 33 -29.61 -0.94 -21.13
N ARG A 34 -30.21 -2.14 -21.05
CA ARG A 34 -31.39 -2.38 -20.23
C ARG A 34 -31.10 -2.16 -18.75
N LEU A 35 -29.99 -2.70 -18.23
CA LEU A 35 -29.59 -2.56 -16.82
C LEU A 35 -29.24 -1.11 -16.46
N LEU A 36 -28.58 -0.39 -17.37
CA LEU A 36 -28.29 1.05 -17.22
C LEU A 36 -29.56 1.91 -17.22
N ALA A 37 -30.64 1.45 -17.85
CA ALA A 37 -31.94 2.11 -17.84
C ALA A 37 -32.81 1.75 -16.61
N THR A 38 -32.47 0.69 -15.87
CA THR A 38 -33.24 0.26 -14.69
C THR A 38 -33.21 1.32 -13.58
N ARG A 39 -34.38 1.55 -12.95
CA ARG A 39 -34.56 2.54 -11.87
C ARG A 39 -35.45 1.95 -10.75
N GLY A 40 -35.51 2.65 -9.62
CA GLY A 40 -36.35 2.25 -8.48
C GLY A 40 -35.82 1.01 -7.79
N ARG A 41 -36.73 0.13 -7.33
CA ARG A 41 -36.41 -1.03 -6.47
C ARG A 41 -35.48 -2.07 -7.11
N GLU A 42 -35.38 -2.08 -8.44
CA GLU A 42 -34.52 -3.02 -9.17
C GLU A 42 -33.11 -2.45 -9.43
N ARG A 43 -32.83 -1.19 -9.05
CA ARG A 43 -31.56 -0.53 -9.34
C ARG A 43 -30.37 -1.25 -8.71
N ASP A 44 -30.48 -1.69 -7.46
CA ASP A 44 -29.37 -2.35 -6.76
C ASP A 44 -29.00 -3.69 -7.39
N ALA A 45 -30.02 -4.46 -7.82
CA ALA A 45 -29.81 -5.71 -8.54
C ALA A 45 -29.18 -5.46 -9.93
N ALA A 46 -29.58 -4.38 -10.61
CA ALA A 46 -28.98 -3.99 -11.88
C ALA A 46 -27.52 -3.55 -11.72
N ASN A 47 -27.22 -2.76 -10.67
CA ASN A 47 -25.86 -2.35 -10.34
C ASN A 47 -24.97 -3.55 -10.06
N ARG A 48 -25.45 -4.51 -9.27
CA ARG A 48 -24.68 -5.74 -8.99
C ARG A 48 -24.29 -6.48 -10.27
N ARG A 49 -25.24 -6.66 -11.20
CA ARG A 49 -24.95 -7.30 -12.50
C ARG A 49 -23.95 -6.50 -13.33
N LEU A 50 -24.05 -5.17 -13.32
CA LEU A 50 -23.11 -4.29 -14.03
C LEU A 50 -21.71 -4.36 -13.41
N ILE A 51 -21.61 -4.39 -12.08
CA ILE A 51 -20.34 -4.53 -11.35
C ILE A 51 -19.70 -5.88 -11.70
N GLU A 52 -20.43 -6.98 -11.50
CA GLU A 52 -19.95 -8.34 -11.80
C GLU A 52 -19.46 -8.48 -13.25
N HIS A 53 -20.21 -7.91 -14.21
CA HIS A 53 -19.82 -7.92 -15.62
C HIS A 53 -18.51 -7.18 -15.89
N ASN A 54 -18.27 -6.08 -15.18
CA ASN A 54 -17.17 -5.14 -15.45
C ASN A 54 -15.92 -5.35 -14.57
N LEU A 55 -15.89 -6.38 -13.72
CA LEU A 55 -14.71 -6.71 -12.91
C LEU A 55 -13.44 -6.99 -13.75
N TYR A 56 -13.58 -7.35 -15.03
CA TYR A 56 -12.42 -7.48 -15.92
C TYR A 56 -11.67 -6.16 -16.16
N LEU A 57 -12.36 -5.01 -16.12
CA LEU A 57 -11.71 -3.71 -16.25
C LEU A 57 -10.81 -3.42 -15.04
N VAL A 58 -11.25 -3.84 -13.85
CA VAL A 58 -10.45 -3.75 -12.61
C VAL A 58 -9.21 -4.64 -12.73
N LEU A 59 -9.38 -5.87 -13.19
CA LEU A 59 -8.27 -6.79 -13.43
C LEU A 59 -7.25 -6.21 -14.43
N GLU A 60 -7.70 -5.70 -15.57
CA GLU A 60 -6.82 -5.07 -16.57
C GLU A 60 -6.09 -3.84 -16.02
N ALA A 61 -6.78 -2.99 -15.25
CA ALA A 61 -6.20 -1.81 -14.64
C ALA A 61 -5.19 -2.15 -13.52
N ALA A 62 -5.45 -3.20 -12.74
CA ALA A 62 -4.54 -3.71 -11.70
C ALA A 62 -3.26 -4.27 -12.32
N LEU A 63 -3.38 -5.08 -13.38
CA LEU A 63 -2.24 -5.66 -14.10
C LEU A 63 -1.32 -4.58 -14.67
N ALA A 64 -1.88 -3.47 -15.16
CA ALA A 64 -1.11 -2.33 -15.65
C ALA A 64 -0.30 -1.59 -14.55
N ARG A 65 -0.57 -1.87 -13.27
CA ARG A 65 0.03 -1.20 -12.11
C ARG A 65 0.83 -2.12 -11.18
N LYS A 66 0.96 -3.41 -11.52
CA LYS A 66 1.56 -4.47 -10.68
C LYS A 66 2.94 -4.10 -10.12
N GLU A 67 3.79 -3.48 -10.92
CA GLU A 67 5.21 -3.26 -10.58
C GLU A 67 5.47 -1.96 -9.79
N ARG A 68 4.42 -1.33 -9.22
CA ARG A 68 4.51 -0.03 -8.55
C ARG A 68 4.53 -0.09 -7.02
N GLY A 69 4.88 -1.25 -6.46
CA GLY A 69 5.08 -1.43 -5.02
C GLY A 69 3.80 -1.65 -4.20
N VAL A 70 2.62 -1.57 -4.82
CA VAL A 70 1.34 -1.92 -4.17
C VAL A 70 1.04 -3.41 -4.43
N PRO A 71 0.66 -4.19 -3.39
CA PRO A 71 0.23 -5.57 -3.58
C PRO A 71 -0.93 -5.69 -4.58
N PHE A 72 -0.92 -6.75 -5.39
CA PHE A 72 -1.93 -6.92 -6.44
C PHE A 72 -3.35 -6.99 -5.88
N GLY A 73 -3.54 -7.73 -4.79
CA GLY A 73 -4.84 -7.81 -4.10
C GLY A 73 -5.36 -6.45 -3.64
N ASP A 74 -4.48 -5.56 -3.18
CA ASP A 74 -4.85 -4.21 -2.75
C ASP A 74 -5.25 -3.33 -3.94
N LEU A 75 -4.49 -3.38 -5.04
CA LEU A 75 -4.87 -2.72 -6.30
C LEU A 75 -6.25 -3.19 -6.77
N PHE A 76 -6.47 -4.51 -6.79
CA PHE A 76 -7.73 -5.09 -7.23
C PHE A 76 -8.90 -4.66 -6.33
N GLN A 77 -8.70 -4.63 -5.01
CA GLN A 77 -9.71 -4.15 -4.08
C GLN A 77 -10.03 -2.67 -4.29
N GLU A 78 -9.01 -1.82 -4.42
CA GLU A 78 -9.20 -0.39 -4.61
C GLU A 78 -9.94 -0.08 -5.92
N GLY A 79 -9.55 -0.70 -7.03
CA GLY A 79 -10.30 -0.55 -8.28
C GLY A 79 -11.70 -1.15 -8.22
N THR A 80 -11.94 -2.18 -7.40
CA THR A 80 -13.30 -2.70 -7.17
C THR A 80 -14.16 -1.65 -6.46
N VAL A 81 -13.62 -0.95 -5.46
CA VAL A 81 -14.29 0.20 -4.82
C VAL A 81 -14.58 1.30 -5.84
N GLY A 82 -13.59 1.64 -6.68
CA GLY A 82 -13.76 2.58 -7.79
C GLY A 82 -14.87 2.17 -8.76
N LEU A 83 -14.91 0.89 -9.16
CA LEU A 83 -15.93 0.34 -10.05
C LEU A 83 -17.34 0.43 -9.43
N ILE A 84 -17.49 0.03 -8.16
CA ILE A 84 -18.78 0.10 -7.44
C ILE A 84 -19.27 1.55 -7.43
N SER A 85 -18.40 2.48 -7.01
CA SER A 85 -18.71 3.91 -6.96
C SER A 85 -19.12 4.46 -8.33
N ALA A 86 -18.38 4.09 -9.38
CA ALA A 86 -18.67 4.51 -10.75
C ALA A 86 -20.02 3.99 -11.26
N VAL A 87 -20.36 2.73 -10.99
CA VAL A 87 -21.64 2.13 -11.40
C VAL A 87 -22.82 2.75 -10.64
N GLU A 88 -22.67 2.98 -9.34
CA GLU A 88 -23.72 3.55 -8.49
C GLU A 88 -24.09 4.96 -8.93
N HIS A 89 -23.09 5.77 -9.26
CA HIS A 89 -23.26 7.21 -9.55
C HIS A 89 -23.34 7.55 -11.04
N TYR A 90 -23.18 6.58 -11.94
CA TYR A 90 -23.20 6.84 -13.39
C TYR A 90 -24.54 7.46 -13.85
N GLN A 91 -24.44 8.57 -14.57
CA GLN A 91 -25.54 9.19 -15.29
C GLN A 91 -25.28 9.16 -16.79
N ALA A 92 -26.34 8.98 -17.60
CA ALA A 92 -26.22 8.97 -19.07
C ALA A 92 -25.69 10.30 -19.65
N ALA A 93 -25.73 11.39 -18.87
CA ALA A 93 -25.15 12.68 -19.23
C ALA A 93 -23.62 12.73 -19.08
N ASP A 94 -23.02 11.81 -18.32
CA ASP A 94 -21.58 11.77 -18.00
C ASP A 94 -20.71 11.23 -19.15
N GLY A 95 -21.31 10.94 -20.31
CA GLY A 95 -20.64 10.37 -21.46
C GLY A 95 -20.69 8.84 -21.51
N GLY A 96 -19.68 8.24 -22.15
CA GLY A 96 -19.62 6.80 -22.36
C GLY A 96 -19.44 6.02 -21.05
N PHE A 97 -20.31 5.06 -20.77
CA PHE A 97 -20.30 4.27 -19.52
C PHE A 97 -18.92 3.66 -19.21
N HIS A 98 -18.34 2.93 -20.16
CA HIS A 98 -17.03 2.29 -19.99
C HIS A 98 -15.89 3.28 -19.76
N ALA A 99 -15.93 4.45 -20.42
CA ALA A 99 -14.93 5.49 -20.20
C ALA A 99 -15.00 6.00 -18.75
N ARG A 100 -16.22 6.23 -18.24
CA ARG A 100 -16.41 6.64 -16.86
C ARG A 100 -15.94 5.60 -15.86
N LEU A 101 -16.17 4.30 -16.13
CA LEU A 101 -15.65 3.23 -15.28
C LEU A 101 -14.12 3.28 -15.23
N MET A 102 -13.47 3.33 -16.40
CA MET A 102 -12.00 3.33 -16.48
C MET A 102 -11.37 4.54 -15.79
N ASP A 103 -11.98 5.73 -15.91
CA ASP A 103 -11.49 6.94 -15.25
C ASP A 103 -11.47 6.78 -13.73
N VAL A 104 -12.56 6.27 -13.14
CA VAL A 104 -12.69 6.14 -11.67
C VAL A 104 -11.86 4.97 -11.15
N ILE A 105 -11.87 3.82 -11.83
CA ILE A 105 -11.02 2.66 -11.47
C ILE A 105 -9.55 3.07 -11.48
N SER A 106 -9.12 3.77 -12.53
CA SER A 106 -7.73 4.21 -12.64
C SER A 106 -7.36 5.22 -11.56
N ALA A 107 -8.21 6.23 -11.34
CA ALA A 107 -7.94 7.28 -10.34
C ALA A 107 -7.76 6.70 -8.93
N THR A 108 -8.67 5.82 -8.50
CA THR A 108 -8.60 5.19 -7.16
C THR A 108 -7.32 4.37 -6.98
N MET A 109 -6.95 3.54 -7.96
CA MET A 109 -5.68 2.81 -7.91
C MET A 109 -4.46 3.73 -7.95
N ASP A 110 -4.48 4.77 -8.80
CA ASP A 110 -3.36 5.70 -8.95
C ASP A 110 -3.12 6.49 -7.65
N ASP A 111 -4.18 6.84 -6.92
CA ASP A 111 -4.07 7.50 -5.61
C ASP A 111 -3.31 6.63 -4.60
N VAL A 112 -3.68 5.34 -4.49
CA VAL A 112 -2.99 4.40 -3.58
C VAL A 112 -1.54 4.19 -4.01
N VAL A 113 -1.28 4.05 -5.31
CA VAL A 113 0.08 3.88 -5.81
C VAL A 113 0.95 5.10 -5.49
N VAL A 114 0.43 6.31 -5.68
CA VAL A 114 1.16 7.54 -5.33
C VAL A 114 1.47 7.57 -3.84
N GLN A 115 0.52 7.23 -2.98
CA GLN A 115 0.72 7.19 -1.53
C GLN A 115 1.80 6.18 -1.12
N THR A 116 1.76 4.97 -1.69
CA THR A 116 2.77 3.93 -1.43
C THR A 116 4.16 4.36 -1.90
N GLU A 117 4.27 4.93 -3.10
CA GLU A 117 5.54 5.43 -3.61
C GLU A 117 6.09 6.60 -2.76
N GLU A 118 5.24 7.49 -2.27
CA GLU A 118 5.63 8.57 -1.35
C GLU A 118 6.11 8.03 0.00
N ALA A 119 5.39 7.05 0.57
CA ALA A 119 5.79 6.39 1.81
C ALA A 119 7.18 5.74 1.66
N GLN A 120 7.38 4.96 0.58
CA GLN A 120 8.67 4.33 0.31
C GLN A 120 9.80 5.35 0.17
N ARG A 121 9.57 6.45 -0.58
CA ARG A 121 10.57 7.54 -0.72
C ARG A 121 10.90 8.18 0.62
N ASN A 122 9.91 8.38 1.48
CA ASN A 122 10.11 8.94 2.81
C ASN A 122 10.93 8.00 3.70
N ASP A 123 10.65 6.70 3.65
CA ASP A 123 11.40 5.68 4.39
C ASP A 123 12.86 5.61 3.92
N GLU A 124 13.10 5.61 2.61
CA GLU A 124 14.44 5.67 2.04
C GLU A 124 15.19 6.93 2.46
N ALA A 125 14.53 8.09 2.41
CA ALA A 125 15.10 9.35 2.86
C ALA A 125 15.40 9.35 4.37
N PHE A 126 14.56 8.71 5.18
CA PHE A 126 14.76 8.55 6.60
C PHE A 126 15.99 7.67 6.91
N VAL A 127 16.15 6.53 6.23
CA VAL A 127 17.33 5.66 6.36
C VAL A 127 18.62 6.42 6.03
N VAL A 128 18.61 7.22 4.95
CA VAL A 128 19.75 8.06 4.59
C VAL A 128 20.03 9.09 5.69
N ALA A 129 18.99 9.77 6.19
CA ALA A 129 19.14 10.75 7.26
C ALA A 129 19.74 10.14 8.53
N CYS A 130 19.31 8.92 8.92
CA CYS A 130 19.84 8.19 10.06
C CYS A 130 21.34 7.91 9.91
N ARG A 131 21.77 7.39 8.74
CA ARG A 131 23.19 7.10 8.47
C ARG A 131 24.07 8.34 8.57
N VAL A 132 23.60 9.46 8.02
CA VAL A 132 24.30 10.75 8.08
C VAL A 132 24.38 11.26 9.52
N LEU A 133 23.27 11.19 10.26
CA LEU A 133 23.21 11.62 11.66
C LEU A 133 24.12 10.79 12.57
N GLU A 134 24.10 9.47 12.47
CA GLU A 134 24.98 8.59 13.25
C GLU A 134 26.45 8.86 12.94
N SER A 135 26.79 9.11 11.68
CA SER A 135 28.17 9.46 11.28
C SER A 135 28.60 10.77 11.94
N ALA A 136 27.73 11.78 11.96
CA ALA A 136 27.98 13.05 12.64
C ALA A 136 28.10 12.88 14.17
N GLN A 137 27.26 12.05 14.79
CA GLN A 137 27.34 11.73 16.21
C GLN A 137 28.68 11.10 16.56
N ARG A 138 29.14 10.10 15.80
CA ARG A 138 30.45 9.45 16.02
C ARG A 138 31.60 10.43 15.88
N LEU A 139 31.55 11.30 14.86
CA LEU A 139 32.58 12.31 14.62
C LEU A 139 32.66 13.32 15.78
N LEU A 140 31.54 13.90 16.18
CA LEU A 140 31.51 14.88 17.26
C LEU A 140 31.82 14.25 18.61
N ALA A 141 31.34 13.02 18.88
CA ALA A 141 31.68 12.31 20.10
C ALA A 141 33.19 12.06 20.23
N GLY A 142 33.86 11.68 19.13
CA GLY A 142 35.31 11.53 19.10
C GLY A 142 36.06 12.85 19.35
N ARG A 143 35.51 13.99 18.91
CA ARG A 143 36.14 15.31 19.09
C ARG A 143 35.86 15.95 20.45
N LEU A 144 34.67 15.76 20.99
CA LEU A 144 34.20 16.40 22.22
C LEU A 144 34.42 15.53 23.46
N GLY A 145 34.64 14.22 23.29
CA GLY A 145 34.72 13.26 24.39
C GLY A 145 33.40 13.00 25.11
N ARG A 146 32.28 13.49 24.56
CA ARG A 146 30.91 13.31 25.06
C ARG A 146 29.92 13.21 23.90
N VAL A 147 28.70 12.78 24.19
CA VAL A 147 27.61 12.80 23.19
C VAL A 147 27.34 14.24 22.73
N ALA A 148 27.18 14.43 21.43
CA ALA A 148 26.87 15.71 20.81
C ALA A 148 25.42 16.12 21.09
N THR A 149 25.17 17.41 21.29
CA THR A 149 23.81 17.93 21.43
C THR A 149 23.11 18.02 20.08
N PRO A 150 21.76 18.04 20.02
CA PRO A 150 21.03 18.24 18.77
C PRO A 150 21.44 19.51 18.02
N LEU A 151 21.68 20.61 18.73
CA LEU A 151 22.18 21.86 18.15
C LEU A 151 23.56 21.71 17.51
N GLU A 152 24.50 21.00 18.16
CA GLU A 152 25.85 20.75 17.61
C GLU A 152 25.79 19.89 16.34
N LEU A 153 24.90 18.89 16.32
CA LEU A 153 24.65 18.04 15.14
C LEU A 153 24.01 18.85 14.01
N ALA A 154 23.03 19.70 14.32
CA ALA A 154 22.36 20.57 13.36
C ALA A 154 23.35 21.53 12.69
N GLN A 155 24.24 22.15 13.48
CA GLN A 155 25.29 23.03 12.97
C GLN A 155 26.28 22.29 12.05
N LEU A 156 26.69 21.08 12.41
CA LEU A 156 27.61 20.27 11.60
C LEU A 156 26.97 19.79 10.29
N LEU A 157 25.70 19.38 10.35
CA LEU A 157 24.96 18.83 9.21
C LEU A 157 24.35 19.90 8.31
N HIS A 158 24.38 21.17 8.74
CA HIS A 158 23.64 22.28 8.13
C HIS A 158 22.14 21.98 8.01
N TRP A 159 21.59 21.34 9.04
CA TRP A 159 20.16 21.06 9.16
C TRP A 159 19.52 22.01 10.17
N GLU A 160 18.20 22.18 10.07
CA GLU A 160 17.45 22.77 11.17
C GLU A 160 17.48 21.84 12.38
N GLU A 161 17.56 22.41 13.59
CA GLU A 161 17.55 21.63 14.83
C GLU A 161 16.26 20.79 14.97
N ALA A 162 15.13 21.32 14.49
CA ALA A 162 13.86 20.59 14.44
C ALA A 162 13.96 19.29 13.63
N ARG A 163 14.66 19.31 12.49
CA ARG A 163 14.88 18.11 11.66
C ARG A 163 15.75 17.08 12.39
N VAL A 164 16.80 17.52 13.07
CA VAL A 164 17.67 16.63 13.87
C VAL A 164 16.87 15.97 14.98
N ASN A 165 16.07 16.75 15.71
CA ASN A 165 15.22 16.23 16.79
C ASN A 165 14.20 15.23 16.28
N LEU A 166 13.53 15.52 15.15
CA LEU A 166 12.59 14.59 14.52
C LEU A 166 13.26 13.25 14.17
N VAL A 167 14.42 13.28 13.51
CA VAL A 167 15.13 12.04 13.14
C VAL A 167 15.57 11.26 14.40
N LEU A 168 16.03 11.94 15.44
CA LEU A 168 16.39 11.31 16.71
C LEU A 168 15.18 10.67 17.42
N GLU A 169 14.03 11.32 17.38
CA GLU A 169 12.78 10.83 17.96
C GLU A 169 12.30 9.57 17.23
N LEU A 170 12.17 9.64 15.90
CA LEU A 170 11.79 8.49 15.07
C LEU A 170 12.77 7.31 15.24
N LEU A 171 14.07 7.58 15.35
CA LEU A 171 15.07 6.53 15.65
C LEU A 171 14.87 5.87 17.02
N ARG A 172 14.46 6.64 18.04
CA ARG A 172 14.17 6.07 19.36
C ARG A 172 12.92 5.21 19.31
N GLU A 173 11.86 5.68 18.67
CA GLU A 173 10.62 4.93 18.50
C GLU A 173 10.87 3.61 17.77
N ALA A 174 11.59 3.65 16.63
CA ALA A 174 11.93 2.45 15.87
C ALA A 174 12.72 1.42 16.69
N ARG A 175 13.62 1.88 17.58
CA ARG A 175 14.39 0.99 18.47
C ARG A 175 13.53 0.37 19.56
N VAL A 176 12.59 1.12 20.13
CA VAL A 176 11.67 0.59 21.15
C VAL A 176 10.78 -0.51 20.58
N VAL A 177 10.24 -0.30 19.37
CA VAL A 177 9.42 -1.31 18.69
C VAL A 177 10.24 -2.58 18.44
N HIS A 178 11.45 -2.45 17.90
CA HIS A 178 12.29 -3.62 17.62
C HIS A 178 12.74 -4.38 18.88
N ASP A 179 13.09 -3.65 19.95
CA ASP A 179 13.46 -4.27 21.23
C ASP A 179 12.28 -5.04 21.85
N GLN A 180 11.03 -4.56 21.66
CA GLN A 180 9.83 -5.28 22.09
C GLN A 180 9.59 -6.55 21.26
N GLU A 181 9.67 -6.47 19.94
CA GLU A 181 9.52 -7.64 19.05
C GLU A 181 10.57 -8.71 19.33
N LEU A 182 11.82 -8.31 19.61
CA LEU A 182 12.88 -9.23 20.01
C LEU A 182 12.59 -9.91 21.36
N LEU A 183 12.07 -9.15 22.33
CA LEU A 183 11.69 -9.71 23.63
C LEU A 183 10.51 -10.68 23.52
N ASP A 184 9.50 -10.36 22.72
CA ASP A 184 8.36 -11.25 22.48
C ASP A 184 8.80 -12.56 21.80
N TYR A 185 9.70 -12.47 20.81
CA TYR A 185 10.29 -13.64 20.16
C TYR A 185 11.10 -14.52 21.13
N LEU A 186 11.86 -13.90 22.06
CA LEU A 186 12.61 -14.64 23.09
C LEU A 186 11.67 -15.34 24.08
N VAL A 187 10.56 -14.70 24.46
CA VAL A 187 9.54 -15.29 25.35
C VAL A 187 8.81 -16.46 24.67
N GLU A 188 8.54 -16.37 23.37
CA GLU A 188 7.96 -17.48 22.58
C GLU A 188 8.90 -18.69 22.47
N LEU A 189 10.23 -18.45 22.38
CA LEU A 189 11.24 -19.51 22.40
C LEU A 189 11.41 -20.15 23.79
N GLU A 190 11.04 -19.45 24.87
CA GLU A 190 11.05 -19.94 26.26
C GLU A 190 9.73 -20.61 26.68
N GLY A 191 8.88 -21.03 25.73
CA GLY A 191 7.67 -21.83 25.97
C GLY A 191 7.92 -23.09 26.83
N PRO A 192 6.88 -23.64 27.49
CA PRO A 192 6.92 -24.28 28.82
C PRO A 192 7.57 -25.68 28.92
N ASP A 193 8.44 -26.08 28.00
CA ASP A 193 9.08 -27.40 27.98
C ASP A 193 10.51 -27.40 28.58
N GLY A 194 10.86 -26.37 29.36
CA GLY A 194 12.19 -26.22 29.99
C GLY A 194 12.36 -26.83 31.38
N HIS A 195 11.40 -27.58 31.91
CA HIS A 195 11.52 -28.24 33.22
C HIS A 195 10.88 -29.63 33.23
N ASP A 196 11.60 -30.62 32.71
CA ASP A 196 11.57 -31.98 33.23
C ASP A 196 12.98 -32.58 33.07
N GLU A 197 13.72 -32.63 34.19
CA GLU A 197 14.60 -33.73 34.65
C GLU A 197 15.36 -33.34 35.93
#